data_AF-A0A0C2IE95-F1
#
_entry.id   AF-A0A0C2IE95-F1
#
_cell.length_a   1.000
_cell.length_b   1.000
_cell.length_c   1.000
_cell.angle_alpha   90.00
_cell.angle_beta   90.00
_cell.angle_gamma   90.00
#
_symmetry.space_group_name_H-M   'P 1'
#
loop_
_entity.id
_entity.type
_entity.pdbx_description
1 polymer ?
#
loop_
_entity_poly.entity_id
_entity_poly.type
_entity_poly.pdbx_seq_one_letter_code
_entity_poly.pdbx_strand_id
1 'polypeptide(L)' 'MFGDGWNTDDCQPWSGWRPATPTGRPVLERLAGNLYVNTGHGALGMTLAFGSAQRLVRLVEHAAG' A
#
# COMPACT_ATOMS: atom_id res chain seq x y z
N MET A 1 29.48 14.51 -0.75
CA MET A 1 28.08 14.19 -1.10
C MET A 1 28.14 13.68 -2.53
N PHE A 2 27.85 12.40 -2.75
CA PHE A 2 27.92 11.61 -4.01
C PHE A 2 28.77 12.20 -5.16
N GLY A 3 30.00 11.69 -5.36
CA GLY A 3 30.93 12.12 -6.42
C GLY A 3 30.53 11.69 -7.84
N ASP A 4 31.49 11.71 -8.78
CA ASP A 4 31.22 11.76 -10.23
C ASP A 4 30.89 10.41 -10.91
N GLY A 5 30.63 9.35 -10.13
CA GLY A 5 30.48 7.98 -10.62
C GLY A 5 29.07 7.56 -11.09
N TRP A 6 28.12 8.50 -11.23
CA TRP A 6 26.74 8.19 -11.61
C TRP A 6 26.57 8.27 -13.12
N ASN A 7 26.34 7.13 -13.77
CA ASN A 7 25.93 7.07 -15.18
C ASN A 7 24.40 7.14 -15.27
N THR A 8 23.87 8.14 -15.96
CA THR A 8 22.42 8.34 -16.19
C THR A 8 21.97 8.08 -17.62
N ASP A 9 22.86 7.60 -18.50
CA ASP A 9 22.61 7.47 -19.94
C ASP A 9 21.39 6.59 -20.25
N ASP A 10 21.15 5.56 -19.43
CA ASP A 10 20.00 4.65 -19.57
C ASP A 10 18.87 4.90 -18.56
N CYS A 11 18.92 6.00 -17.80
CA CYS A 11 17.93 6.26 -16.76
C CYS A 11 16.58 6.68 -17.38
N GLN A 12 15.55 5.87 -17.17
CA GLN A 12 14.19 6.18 -17.59
C GLN A 12 13.40 6.76 -16.40
N PRO A 13 13.15 8.08 -16.34
CA PRO A 13 12.39 8.67 -15.25
C PRO A 13 10.95 8.13 -15.28
N TRP A 14 10.44 7.75 -14.12
CA TRP A 14 9.07 7.30 -13.97
C TRP A 14 8.43 7.94 -12.73
N SER A 15 7.12 8.05 -12.77
CA SER A 15 6.33 8.41 -11.60
C SER A 15 5.14 7.47 -11.48
N GLY A 16 4.67 7.28 -10.25
CA GLY A 16 3.52 6.44 -9.95
C GLY A 16 2.76 6.99 -8.77
N TRP A 17 1.44 6.83 -8.80
CA TRP A 17 0.58 7.31 -7.73
C TRP A 17 0.67 6.37 -6.54
N ARG A 18 0.70 6.95 -5.34
CA ARG A 18 0.69 6.22 -4.08
C ARG A 18 -0.59 6.57 -3.33
N PRO A 19 -1.60 5.70 -3.34
CA PRO A 19 -2.81 5.93 -2.57
C PRO A 19 -2.46 6.13 -1.09
N ALA A 20 -2.79 7.30 -0.55
CA ALA A 20 -2.50 7.69 0.82
C ALA A 20 -3.76 8.30 1.45
N THR A 21 -3.91 8.14 2.76
CA THR A 21 -4.95 8.82 3.53
C THR A 21 -4.39 10.12 4.14
N PRO A 22 -5.25 11.10 4.49
CA PRO A 22 -4.80 12.33 5.15
C PRO A 22 -4.07 12.11 6.47
N THR A 23 -4.34 10.99 7.15
CA THR A 23 -3.73 10.64 8.44
C THR A 23 -2.49 9.74 8.30
N GLY A 24 -2.16 9.31 7.08
CA GLY A 24 -1.09 8.34 6.82
C GLY A 24 -1.39 6.90 7.25
N ARG A 25 -2.56 6.64 7.87
CA ARG A 25 -3.00 5.29 8.25
C ARG A 25 -3.78 4.64 7.11
N PRO A 26 -3.46 3.40 6.69
CA PRO A 26 -4.22 2.74 5.63
C PRO A 26 -5.64 2.41 6.10
N VAL A 27 -6.57 2.35 5.14
CA VAL A 27 -7.96 1.91 5.34
C VAL A 27 -8.04 0.42 5.03
N LEU A 28 -8.41 -0.35 6.05
CA LEU A 28 -8.55 -1.80 6.03
C LEU A 28 -9.83 -2.20 6.77
N GLU A 29 -10.93 -2.32 6.04
CA GLU A 29 -12.26 -2.50 6.61
C GLU A 29 -13.27 -3.10 5.62
N ARG A 30 -14.43 -3.50 6.15
CA ARG A 30 -15.63 -3.88 5.39
C ARG A 30 -16.49 -2.63 5.22
N LEU A 31 -16.71 -2.21 3.98
CA LEU A 31 -17.45 -0.96 3.69
C LEU A 31 -18.97 -1.19 3.63
N ALA A 32 -19.40 -2.28 3.00
CA ALA A 32 -20.81 -2.66 2.89
C ALA A 32 -20.92 -4.13 2.47
N GLY A 33 -21.96 -4.87 2.86
CA GLY A 33 -22.24 -6.21 2.30
C GLY A 33 -20.99 -7.11 2.24
N ASN A 34 -20.60 -7.58 1.07
CA ASN A 34 -19.37 -8.35 0.83
C ASN A 34 -18.22 -7.50 0.23
N LEU A 35 -18.28 -6.17 0.35
CA LEU A 35 -17.27 -5.22 -0.11
C LEU A 35 -16.28 -4.89 1.01
N TYR A 36 -15.00 -5.17 0.74
CA TYR A 36 -13.87 -4.89 1.62
C TYR A 36 -12.87 -3.97 0.92
N VAL A 37 -12.22 -3.10 1.68
CA VAL A 37 -11.26 -2.12 1.18
C VAL A 37 -9.92 -2.33 1.86
N ASN A 38 -8.85 -2.29 1.06
CA ASN A 38 -7.46 -2.35 1.50
C ASN A 38 -6.63 -1.30 0.73
N THR A 39 -6.61 -0.06 1.20
CA THR A 39 -6.01 1.08 0.47
C THR A 39 -5.32 2.09 1.38
N GLY A 40 -4.62 3.07 0.81
CA GLY A 40 -4.10 4.21 1.55
C GLY A 40 -2.74 3.99 2.25
N HIS A 41 -1.95 3.01 1.82
CA HIS A 41 -0.67 2.65 2.45
C HIS A 41 0.48 3.63 2.18
N GLY A 42 0.29 4.60 1.28
CA GLY A 42 1.29 5.59 0.93
C GLY A 42 2.62 4.96 0.50
N ALA A 43 3.72 5.43 1.07
CA ALA A 43 5.06 4.94 0.75
C ALA A 43 5.38 3.55 1.34
N LEU A 44 4.58 3.07 2.30
CA LEU A 44 4.84 1.83 3.04
C LEU A 44 4.04 0.63 2.49
N GLY A 45 3.41 0.76 1.32
CA GLY A 45 2.59 -0.31 0.72
C GLY A 45 3.31 -1.66 0.61
N MET A 46 4.54 -1.66 0.08
CA MET A 46 5.33 -2.89 -0.02
C MET A 46 5.70 -3.45 1.36
N THR A 47 6.15 -2.59 2.27
CA THR A 47 6.54 -2.97 3.64
C THR A 47 5.39 -3.62 4.42
N LEU A 48 4.16 -3.11 4.23
CA LEU A 48 2.99 -3.54 4.99
C LEU A 48 2.16 -4.64 4.30
N ALA A 49 2.52 -5.04 3.09
CA ALA A 49 1.68 -5.90 2.23
C ALA A 49 1.21 -7.19 2.92
N PHE A 50 2.12 -7.95 3.54
CA PHE A 50 1.78 -9.22 4.17
C PHE A 50 0.92 -9.03 5.43
N GLY A 51 1.26 -8.05 6.26
CA GLY A 51 0.48 -7.76 7.48
C GLY A 51 -0.92 -7.24 7.17
N SER A 52 -1.06 -6.41 6.13
CA SER A 52 -2.34 -5.87 5.69
C SER A 52 -3.24 -6.97 5.11
N ALA A 53 -2.67 -7.91 4.33
CA ALA A 53 -3.38 -9.08 3.82
C ALA A 53 -3.87 -10.00 4.95
N GLN A 54 -3.03 -10.33 5.93
CA GLN A 54 -3.42 -11.15 7.09
C GLN A 54 -4.59 -10.53 7.86
N ARG A 55 -4.58 -9.20 8.05
CA ARG A 55 -5.68 -8.50 8.73
C ARG A 55 -6.96 -8.53 7.91
N LEU A 56 -6.86 -8.40 6.58
CA LEU A 56 -8.02 -8.45 5.68
C LEU A 56 -8.68 -9.84 5.69
N VAL A 57 -7.89 -10.91 5.66
CA VAL A 57 -8.40 -12.30 5.75
C VAL A 57 -9.23 -12.49 7.02
N ARG A 58 -8.71 -12.03 8.17
CA ARG A 58 -9.46 -12.11 9.44
C ARG A 58 -10.79 -11.37 9.40
N LEU A 59 -10.85 -10.21 8.72
CA LEU A 59 -12.10 -9.45 8.57
C LEU A 59 -13.13 -10.21 7.71
N VAL A 60 -12.67 -10.89 6.66
CA VAL A 60 -13.53 -11.69 5.78
C VAL A 60 -14.06 -12.93 6.50
N GLU A 61 -13.20 -13.65 7.22
CA GLU A 61 -13.59 -14.85 7.98
C GLU A 61 -14.59 -14.52 9.09
N HIS A 62 -14.36 -13.43 9.84
CA HIS A 62 -15.27 -12.98 10.89
C HIS A 62 -16.67 -12.62 10.40
N ALA A 63 -16.82 -12.22 9.14
CA ALA A 63 -18.11 -11.86 8.56
C ALA A 63 -18.87 -13.05 7.97
N ALA A 64 -18.21 -14.21 7.84
CA ALA A 64 -18.77 -15.43 7.27
C ALA A 64 -19.30 -16.42 8.34
N GLY A 65 -18.97 -16.19 9.62
CA GLY A 65 -19.55 -16.90 10.78
C GLY A 65 -20.69 -16.12 11.40
#